data_AF-A0A328VNS5-F1
#
_entry.id   AF-A0A328VNS5-F1
#
_cell.length_a   1.000
_cell.length_b   1.000
_cell.length_c   1.000
_cell.angle_alpha   90.00
_cell.angle_beta   90.00
_cell.angle_gamma   90.00
#
_symmetry.space_group_name_H-M   'P 1'
#
loop_
_entity.id
_entity.type
_entity.pdbx_description
1 polymer ?
#
loop_
_entity_poly.entity_id
_entity_poly.type
_entity_poly.pdbx_seq_one_letter_code
_entity_poly.pdbx_strand_id
1 'polypeptide(L)'
;MIANDVDGPGSLPLRLDGEYPNLGHLGASRRVARTLYLGTAPTVHSPNRGLTVSEIKLGCVMPGENIPAFSDALGHLSNRSTHLWYDGQRYWYDTRVSITRLAHDRARQVQDYEITQELEQRLGALNSPKQRGAFARIHVFPTSSANVPDENNGVALVILGPNCTHGAKDSQSRAYQEAYRLLQEHGNGRRQYCNTLVFLAADRHRIDDLKEGIREFLAWKGICDDSESLNLDLAQLNQAQGKQQEANRTVNLRIPESYCWLLTPEQSNARDSGSIHLDERQLKMTGQEPKQIAQTVSATLRDSEQLVERYAPTWLRRELDSIPLWRGNHVSVRELLDFYGRYLYLKRLKSPEVLRQAIAEGVALVQWRDESFAYADSWDESRERYLGLRAGQPMSKEQVQPSGLLVKAEVAAAQLEAEARARAEAERARLAQTAASTLSAPATAGGTPSVVQASPAVREQSLPGSTTYTPTTVGGAASPAPEPEAQRFHGAVSLDPRHLSSGASTIATEVIQHLLSLPGARVEVTLEIQATFPDGFPSHKRQIVEENCRTLKFSDFGFESE
;
A
#
# COMPACT_ATOMS: atom_id res chain seq x y z
N MET A 1 -50.11 -3.72 26.83
CA MET A 1 -49.44 -4.87 27.48
C MET A 1 -50.23 -6.17 27.41
N ILE A 2 -51.24 -6.44 28.26
CA ILE A 2 -51.83 -7.80 28.41
C ILE A 2 -52.32 -8.40 27.09
N ALA A 3 -53.19 -7.68 26.35
CA ALA A 3 -53.76 -8.19 25.10
C ALA A 3 -52.74 -8.44 23.97
N ASN A 4 -51.59 -7.75 24.00
CA ASN A 4 -50.58 -7.80 22.94
C ASN A 4 -49.39 -8.71 23.30
N ASP A 5 -48.90 -8.68 24.55
CA ASP A 5 -47.66 -9.36 24.95
C ASP A 5 -47.88 -10.56 25.86
N VAL A 6 -49.05 -10.71 26.48
CA VAL A 6 -49.32 -11.78 27.45
C VAL A 6 -50.33 -12.78 26.90
N ASP A 7 -51.56 -12.34 26.63
CA ASP A 7 -52.65 -13.23 26.23
C ASP A 7 -53.78 -12.45 25.56
N GLY A 8 -54.00 -12.72 24.27
CA GLY A 8 -55.03 -12.07 23.47
C GLY A 8 -55.16 -12.70 22.09
N PRO A 9 -56.25 -12.43 21.34
CA PRO A 9 -56.54 -13.09 20.06
C PRO A 9 -55.49 -12.83 18.96
N GLY A 10 -54.69 -11.77 19.09
CA GLY A 10 -53.58 -11.43 18.20
C GLY A 10 -52.26 -11.22 18.93
N SER A 11 -52.10 -11.79 20.13
CA SER A 11 -50.92 -11.55 20.96
C SER A 11 -49.64 -12.15 20.36
N LEU A 12 -48.49 -11.53 20.65
CA LEU A 12 -47.18 -12.01 20.24
C LEU A 12 -46.93 -13.47 20.67
N PRO A 13 -47.22 -13.92 21.91
CA PRO A 13 -47.03 -15.32 22.30
C PRO A 13 -47.84 -16.30 21.43
N LEU A 14 -49.08 -15.95 21.10
CA LEU A 14 -49.92 -16.78 20.22
C LEU A 14 -49.36 -16.85 18.80
N ARG A 15 -48.86 -15.72 18.28
CA ARG A 15 -48.22 -15.66 16.97
C ARG A 15 -46.93 -16.48 16.92
N LEU A 16 -46.07 -16.39 17.94
CA LEU A 16 -44.84 -17.18 18.02
C LEU A 16 -45.14 -18.68 18.08
N ASP A 17 -46.14 -19.09 18.86
CA ASP A 17 -46.63 -20.48 18.86
C ASP A 17 -47.10 -20.93 17.45
N GLY A 18 -47.66 -20.01 16.64
CA GLY A 18 -48.08 -20.30 15.27
C GLY A 18 -46.93 -20.29 14.23
N GLU A 19 -45.92 -19.43 14.42
CA GLU A 19 -44.74 -19.33 13.55
C GLU A 19 -43.79 -20.52 13.71
N TYR A 20 -43.70 -21.09 14.92
CA TYR A 20 -42.77 -22.16 15.26
C TYR A 20 -43.53 -23.43 15.71
N PRO A 21 -43.64 -24.47 14.85
CA PRO A 21 -44.44 -25.66 15.16
C PRO A 21 -44.05 -26.37 16.46
N ASN A 22 -42.74 -26.45 16.75
CA ASN A 22 -42.19 -27.01 17.98
C ASN A 22 -42.64 -26.26 19.25
N LEU A 23 -42.85 -24.95 19.17
CA LEU A 23 -43.40 -24.14 20.27
C LEU A 23 -44.94 -24.28 20.31
N GLY A 24 -45.57 -24.28 19.15
CA GLY A 24 -47.03 -24.35 18.97
C GLY A 24 -47.68 -25.60 19.53
N HIS A 25 -47.08 -26.77 19.33
CA HIS A 25 -47.59 -28.04 19.89
C HIS A 25 -47.69 -28.00 21.42
N LEU A 26 -46.82 -27.22 22.06
CA LEU A 26 -46.80 -27.03 23.50
C LEU A 26 -47.55 -25.76 23.93
N GLY A 27 -47.84 -24.83 23.02
CA GLY A 27 -48.23 -23.47 23.42
C GLY A 27 -47.18 -22.82 24.33
N ALA A 28 -45.90 -23.09 24.04
CA ALA A 28 -44.78 -22.77 24.92
C ALA A 28 -44.66 -21.26 25.17
N SER A 29 -44.80 -20.43 24.13
CA SER A 29 -44.69 -18.98 24.25
C SER A 29 -45.81 -18.41 25.11
N ARG A 30 -47.07 -18.85 24.94
CA ARG A 30 -48.18 -18.40 25.81
C ARG A 30 -47.99 -18.81 27.25
N ARG A 31 -47.54 -20.04 27.51
CA ARG A 31 -47.28 -20.50 28.88
C ARG A 31 -46.19 -19.68 29.53
N VAL A 32 -45.05 -19.48 28.86
CA VAL A 32 -43.97 -18.61 29.35
C VAL A 32 -44.47 -17.19 29.64
N ALA A 33 -45.21 -16.58 28.71
CA ALA A 33 -45.69 -15.21 28.88
C ALA A 33 -46.67 -15.07 30.06
N ARG A 34 -47.60 -16.02 30.23
CA ARG A 34 -48.55 -16.03 31.35
C ARG A 34 -47.86 -16.27 32.70
N THR A 35 -46.97 -17.26 32.77
CA THR A 35 -46.17 -17.55 33.97
C THR A 35 -45.37 -16.33 34.39
N LEU A 36 -44.72 -15.66 33.42
CA LEU A 36 -43.95 -14.46 33.70
C LEU A 36 -44.84 -13.30 34.18
N TYR A 37 -45.97 -13.05 33.51
CA TYR A 37 -46.88 -11.99 33.91
C TYR A 37 -47.40 -12.19 35.34
N LEU A 38 -47.89 -13.40 35.67
CA LEU A 38 -48.40 -13.71 37.00
C LEU A 38 -47.31 -13.70 38.07
N GLY A 39 -46.13 -14.25 37.77
CA GLY A 39 -45.04 -14.31 38.73
C GLY A 39 -44.33 -12.98 38.97
N THR A 40 -44.44 -12.02 38.04
CA THR A 40 -43.77 -10.71 38.17
C THR A 40 -44.67 -9.58 38.65
N ALA A 41 -45.99 -9.71 38.49
CA ALA A 41 -46.99 -8.79 39.04
C ALA A 41 -46.77 -8.38 40.52
N PRO A 42 -46.43 -9.29 41.47
CA PRO A 42 -46.19 -8.88 42.87
C PRO A 42 -44.84 -8.21 43.09
N THR A 43 -43.92 -8.27 42.13
CA THR A 43 -42.53 -7.79 42.28
C THR A 43 -42.29 -6.38 41.74
N VAL A 44 -43.33 -5.69 41.25
CA VAL A 44 -43.21 -4.36 40.63
C VAL A 44 -42.54 -3.31 41.54
N HIS A 45 -42.73 -3.41 42.85
CA HIS A 45 -42.11 -2.53 43.85
C HIS A 45 -40.96 -3.18 44.63
N SER A 46 -40.59 -4.42 44.28
CA SER A 46 -39.48 -5.14 44.93
C SER A 46 -38.13 -4.64 44.40
N PRO A 47 -37.06 -4.64 45.22
CA PRO A 47 -35.69 -4.45 44.74
C PRO A 47 -35.23 -5.61 43.83
N ASN A 48 -35.75 -6.83 44.04
CA ASN A 48 -35.50 -8.00 43.21
C ASN A 48 -36.70 -8.24 42.29
N ARG A 49 -36.79 -7.44 41.22
CA ARG A 49 -37.87 -7.58 40.23
C ARG A 49 -37.65 -8.81 39.35
N GLY A 50 -38.73 -9.46 38.96
CA GLY A 50 -38.66 -10.49 37.92
C GLY A 50 -38.31 -11.89 38.39
N LEU A 51 -38.38 -12.82 37.44
CA LEU A 51 -38.14 -14.25 37.61
C LEU A 51 -36.89 -14.69 36.85
N THR A 52 -36.14 -15.62 37.43
CA THR A 52 -35.05 -16.33 36.78
C THR A 52 -35.56 -17.36 35.77
N VAL A 53 -34.71 -17.77 34.84
CA VAL A 53 -35.06 -18.82 33.85
C VAL A 53 -35.52 -20.11 34.51
N SER A 54 -34.93 -20.49 35.66
CA SER A 54 -35.32 -21.69 36.41
C SER A 54 -36.73 -21.57 37.00
N GLU A 55 -37.08 -20.41 37.56
CA GLU A 55 -38.42 -20.15 38.11
C GLU A 55 -39.48 -20.12 36.99
N ILE A 56 -39.14 -19.53 35.84
CA ILE A 56 -40.03 -19.50 34.66
C ILE A 56 -40.30 -20.93 34.19
N LYS A 57 -39.26 -21.75 34.03
CA LYS A 57 -39.38 -23.16 33.62
C LYS A 57 -40.22 -23.97 34.59
N LEU A 58 -39.98 -23.80 35.90
CA LEU A 58 -40.74 -24.47 36.94
C LEU A 58 -42.24 -24.13 36.85
N GLY A 59 -42.57 -22.89 36.48
CA GLY A 59 -43.96 -22.43 36.38
C GLY A 59 -44.65 -22.71 35.04
N CYS A 60 -43.98 -23.27 34.02
CA CYS A 60 -44.58 -23.46 32.69
C CYS A 60 -44.44 -24.87 32.07
N VAL A 61 -43.43 -25.63 32.49
CA VAL A 61 -43.13 -26.98 31.96
C VAL A 61 -43.96 -28.04 32.67
N MET A 62 -44.59 -28.94 31.90
CA MET A 62 -45.28 -30.12 32.43
C MET A 62 -44.43 -31.40 32.31
N PRO A 63 -44.70 -32.44 33.11
CA PRO A 63 -44.01 -33.73 33.00
C PRO A 63 -44.10 -34.32 31.59
N GLY A 64 -42.96 -34.76 31.04
CA GLY A 64 -42.87 -35.35 29.69
C GLY A 64 -42.63 -34.34 28.56
N GLU A 65 -42.56 -33.04 28.85
CA GLU A 65 -42.33 -32.01 27.83
C GLU A 65 -40.86 -31.63 27.65
N ASN A 66 -40.53 -31.10 26.47
CA ASN A 66 -39.16 -30.71 26.11
C ASN A 66 -38.79 -29.33 26.70
N ILE A 67 -37.99 -29.31 27.77
CA ILE A 67 -37.55 -28.09 28.48
C ILE A 67 -36.88 -27.03 27.57
N PRO A 68 -35.93 -27.39 26.66
CA PRO A 68 -35.35 -26.46 25.70
C PRO A 68 -36.36 -25.59 24.93
N ALA A 69 -37.52 -26.12 24.55
CA ALA A 69 -38.53 -25.36 23.80
C ALA A 69 -39.02 -24.12 24.56
N PHE A 70 -39.13 -24.20 25.89
CA PHE A 70 -39.54 -23.05 26.72
C PHE A 70 -38.42 -22.02 26.89
N SER A 71 -37.14 -22.42 26.77
CA SER A 71 -36.01 -21.48 26.77
C SER A 71 -35.95 -20.71 25.46
N ASP A 72 -36.19 -21.41 24.35
CA ASP A 72 -36.26 -20.83 23.01
C ASP A 72 -37.45 -19.85 22.89
N ALA A 73 -38.63 -20.26 23.37
CA ALA A 73 -39.80 -19.40 23.48
C ALA A 73 -39.52 -18.12 24.30
N LEU A 74 -38.83 -18.23 25.44
CA LEU A 74 -38.43 -17.08 26.25
C LEU A 74 -37.48 -16.15 25.49
N GLY A 75 -36.52 -16.69 24.73
CA GLY A 75 -35.62 -15.91 23.89
C GLY A 75 -36.36 -15.12 22.81
N HIS A 76 -37.29 -15.77 22.09
CA HIS A 76 -38.12 -15.11 21.09
C HIS A 76 -39.02 -14.02 21.70
N LEU A 77 -39.62 -14.27 22.87
CA LEU A 77 -40.41 -13.28 23.59
C LEU A 77 -39.56 -12.09 24.03
N SER A 78 -38.38 -12.34 24.62
CA SER A 78 -37.48 -11.28 25.07
C SER A 78 -37.04 -10.35 23.95
N ASN A 79 -36.88 -10.88 22.73
CA ASN A 79 -36.43 -10.09 21.58
C ASN A 79 -37.56 -9.31 20.89
N ARG A 80 -38.82 -9.75 21.00
CA ARG A 80 -39.94 -9.18 20.23
C ARG A 80 -41.03 -8.52 21.07
N SER A 81 -41.08 -8.75 22.38
CA SER A 81 -42.12 -8.23 23.26
C SER A 81 -41.92 -6.74 23.57
N THR A 82 -43.03 -6.00 23.66
CA THR A 82 -43.03 -4.55 23.87
C THR A 82 -42.69 -4.20 25.31
N HIS A 83 -43.14 -5.01 26.24
CA HIS A 83 -43.13 -4.71 27.67
C HIS A 83 -42.31 -5.70 28.52
N LEU A 84 -41.63 -6.64 27.87
CA LEU A 84 -40.77 -7.60 28.53
C LEU A 84 -39.35 -7.05 28.68
N TRP A 85 -38.87 -7.06 29.92
CA TRP A 85 -37.54 -6.59 30.32
C TRP A 85 -36.66 -7.75 30.76
N TYR A 86 -35.35 -7.56 30.60
CA TYR A 86 -34.33 -8.52 30.97
C TYR A 86 -33.08 -7.77 31.46
N ASP A 87 -32.55 -8.16 32.62
CA ASP A 87 -31.35 -7.53 33.23
C ASP A 87 -30.08 -8.39 33.17
N GLY A 88 -30.12 -9.53 32.47
CA GLY A 88 -29.02 -10.50 32.45
C GLY A 88 -29.26 -11.75 33.31
N GLN A 89 -30.17 -11.70 34.27
CA GLN A 89 -30.51 -12.85 35.12
C GLN A 89 -32.02 -13.09 35.26
N ARG A 90 -32.81 -12.02 35.28
CA ARG A 90 -34.24 -12.04 35.55
C ARG A 90 -35.01 -11.37 34.43
N TYR A 91 -36.24 -11.83 34.25
CA TYR A 91 -37.20 -11.31 33.29
C TYR A 91 -38.41 -10.76 34.02
N TRP A 92 -38.97 -9.64 33.55
CA TRP A 92 -40.22 -9.10 34.09
C TRP A 92 -41.02 -8.28 33.07
N TYR A 93 -42.32 -8.17 33.32
CA TYR A 93 -43.16 -7.22 32.61
C TYR A 93 -43.17 -5.86 33.31
N ASP A 94 -43.01 -4.79 32.54
CA ASP A 94 -43.21 -3.43 33.00
C ASP A 94 -44.17 -2.70 32.06
N THR A 95 -44.89 -1.72 32.60
CA THR A 95 -45.72 -0.79 31.82
C THR A 95 -44.91 0.03 30.81
N ARG A 96 -43.61 0.25 31.08
CA ARG A 96 -42.70 0.94 30.16
C ARG A 96 -42.30 0.03 28.98
N VAL A 97 -42.07 0.65 27.82
CA VAL A 97 -41.60 -0.05 26.61
C VAL A 97 -40.14 -0.44 26.79
N SER A 98 -39.80 -1.68 26.44
CA SER A 98 -38.43 -2.20 26.52
C SER A 98 -37.48 -1.46 25.57
N ILE A 99 -36.20 -1.38 25.96
CA ILE A 99 -35.17 -0.71 25.15
C ILE A 99 -34.96 -1.45 23.82
N THR A 100 -35.08 -2.78 23.81
CA THR A 100 -35.04 -3.59 22.59
C THR A 100 -36.15 -3.22 21.61
N ARG A 101 -37.38 -3.01 22.11
CA ARG A 101 -38.50 -2.58 21.27
C ARG A 101 -38.27 -1.16 20.76
N LEU A 102 -37.78 -0.24 21.60
CA LEU A 102 -37.41 1.11 21.21
C LEU A 102 -36.34 1.10 20.12
N ALA A 103 -35.33 0.24 20.24
CA ALA A 103 -34.27 0.08 19.23
C ALA A 103 -34.85 -0.40 17.90
N HIS A 104 -35.75 -1.38 17.91
CA HIS A 104 -36.41 -1.86 16.69
C HIS A 104 -37.26 -0.78 16.01
N ASP A 105 -37.99 0.01 16.80
CA ASP A 105 -38.79 1.11 16.26
C ASP A 105 -37.92 2.25 15.70
N ARG A 106 -36.80 2.57 16.35
CA ARG A 106 -35.80 3.52 15.81
C ARG A 106 -35.14 2.98 14.55
N ALA A 107 -34.76 1.70 14.51
CA ALA A 107 -34.15 1.09 13.33
C ALA A 107 -35.05 1.18 12.09
N ARG A 108 -36.37 1.06 12.26
CA ARG A 108 -37.36 1.25 11.17
C ARG A 108 -37.49 2.69 10.70
N GLN A 109 -37.15 3.65 11.54
CA GLN A 109 -37.19 5.08 11.21
C GLN A 109 -35.91 5.55 10.50
N VAL A 110 -34.81 4.79 10.60
CA VAL A 110 -33.55 5.08 9.92
C VAL A 110 -33.75 5.09 8.41
N GLN A 111 -33.43 6.23 7.81
CA GLN A 111 -33.54 6.47 6.37
C GLN A 111 -32.29 6.04 5.61
N ASP A 112 -32.43 5.78 4.32
CA ASP A 112 -31.31 5.31 3.47
C ASP A 112 -30.15 6.32 3.36
N TYR A 113 -30.41 7.63 3.52
CA TYR A 113 -29.34 8.63 3.53
C TYR A 113 -28.46 8.54 4.79
N GLU A 114 -29.03 8.20 5.94
CA GLU A 114 -28.29 8.02 7.20
C GLU A 114 -27.38 6.79 7.11
N ILE A 115 -27.86 5.72 6.48
CA ILE A 115 -27.07 4.52 6.20
C ILE A 115 -25.90 4.85 5.28
N THR A 116 -26.16 5.64 4.22
CA THR A 116 -25.13 6.06 3.27
C THR A 116 -24.07 6.91 3.96
N GLN A 117 -24.47 7.86 4.81
CA GLN A 117 -23.55 8.71 5.58
C GLN A 117 -22.68 7.91 6.55
N GLU A 118 -23.26 6.94 7.27
CA GLU A 118 -22.50 6.06 8.18
C GLU A 118 -21.49 5.19 7.40
N LEU A 119 -21.87 4.66 6.25
CA LEU A 119 -20.94 3.94 5.37
C LEU A 119 -19.84 4.84 4.83
N GLU A 120 -20.17 6.06 4.41
CA GLU A 120 -19.22 7.03 3.90
C GLU A 120 -18.19 7.40 4.97
N GLN A 121 -18.64 7.60 6.22
CA GLN A 121 -17.76 7.84 7.36
C GLN A 121 -16.78 6.67 7.59
N ARG A 122 -17.28 5.43 7.60
CA ARG A 122 -16.44 4.24 7.85
C ARG A 122 -15.45 3.97 6.74
N LEU A 123 -15.89 4.08 5.48
CA LEU A 123 -15.03 3.88 4.31
C LEU A 123 -14.11 5.07 4.06
N GLY A 124 -14.49 6.28 4.48
CA GLY A 124 -13.66 7.48 4.40
C GLY A 124 -12.34 7.36 5.17
N ALA A 125 -12.30 6.53 6.22
CA ALA A 125 -11.07 6.22 6.95
C ALA A 125 -9.96 5.65 6.04
N LEU A 126 -10.34 4.97 4.94
CA LEU A 126 -9.43 4.39 3.96
C LEU A 126 -8.51 5.42 3.29
N ASN A 127 -8.90 6.70 3.24
CA ASN A 127 -8.04 7.76 2.71
C ASN A 127 -6.79 8.05 3.57
N SER A 128 -6.70 7.48 4.77
CA SER A 128 -5.52 7.58 5.61
C SER A 128 -4.29 6.95 4.91
N PRO A 129 -3.09 7.57 4.96
CA PRO A 129 -1.89 7.05 4.30
C PRO A 129 -1.51 5.60 4.66
N LYS A 130 -1.86 5.15 5.88
CA LYS A 130 -1.62 3.76 6.34
C LYS A 130 -2.61 2.75 5.75
N GLN A 131 -3.79 3.20 5.34
CA GLN A 131 -4.91 2.34 4.94
C GLN A 131 -5.14 2.34 3.42
N ARG A 132 -4.75 3.40 2.71
CA ARG A 132 -4.98 3.57 1.26
C ARG A 132 -4.26 2.57 0.34
N GLY A 133 -3.44 1.67 0.88
CA GLY A 133 -2.70 0.69 0.10
C GLY A 133 -1.77 1.33 -0.93
N ALA A 134 -1.79 0.83 -2.16
CA ALA A 134 -1.00 1.37 -3.27
C ALA A 134 -1.70 2.54 -4.00
N PHE A 135 -2.92 2.91 -3.61
CA PHE A 135 -3.67 3.98 -4.25
C PHE A 135 -3.19 5.37 -3.83
N ALA A 136 -3.17 6.29 -4.79
CA ALA A 136 -2.89 7.70 -4.52
C ALA A 136 -4.07 8.35 -3.78
N ARG A 137 -5.30 8.00 -4.18
CA ARG A 137 -6.56 8.58 -3.68
C ARG A 137 -7.68 7.52 -3.63
N ILE A 138 -8.60 7.65 -2.68
CA ILE A 138 -9.80 6.82 -2.60
C ILE A 138 -11.02 7.73 -2.58
N HIS A 139 -11.90 7.58 -3.56
CA HIS A 139 -13.14 8.34 -3.66
C HIS A 139 -14.29 7.47 -3.18
N VAL A 140 -14.87 7.83 -2.05
CA VAL A 140 -16.01 7.12 -1.47
C VAL A 140 -17.28 7.82 -1.95
N PHE A 141 -18.17 7.06 -2.59
CA PHE A 141 -19.52 7.47 -2.99
C PHE A 141 -19.57 8.80 -3.75
N PRO A 142 -18.83 8.94 -4.87
CA PRO A 142 -18.89 10.16 -5.66
C PRO A 142 -20.33 10.42 -6.13
N THR A 143 -20.86 11.60 -5.82
CA THR A 143 -22.21 12.01 -6.21
C THR A 143 -22.29 12.42 -7.68
N SER A 144 -21.16 12.81 -8.27
CA SER A 144 -21.02 13.18 -9.67
C SER A 144 -19.63 12.83 -10.21
N SER A 145 -19.47 12.81 -11.53
CA SER A 145 -18.19 12.60 -12.19
C SER A 145 -17.16 13.72 -11.92
N ALA A 146 -17.62 14.91 -11.50
CA ALA A 146 -16.75 16.01 -11.09
C ALA A 146 -16.07 15.76 -9.73
N ASN A 147 -16.68 14.96 -8.85
CA ASN A 147 -16.10 14.60 -7.55
C ASN A 147 -14.87 13.68 -7.68
N VAL A 148 -14.63 13.10 -8.86
CA VAL A 148 -13.45 12.27 -9.16
C VAL A 148 -12.50 13.07 -10.05
N PRO A 149 -11.42 13.66 -9.49
CA PRO A 149 -10.48 14.49 -10.24
C PRO A 149 -9.85 13.73 -11.40
N ASP A 150 -9.78 14.40 -12.55
CA ASP A 150 -9.14 13.90 -13.77
C ASP A 150 -7.66 14.32 -13.79
N GLU A 151 -6.87 13.64 -12.97
CA GLU A 151 -5.44 13.93 -12.77
C GLU A 151 -4.60 12.66 -12.89
N ASN A 152 -3.41 12.80 -13.46
CA ASN A 152 -2.43 11.74 -13.57
C ASN A 152 -1.49 11.65 -12.36
N ASN A 153 -2.03 11.74 -11.14
CA ASN A 153 -1.25 11.72 -9.89
C ASN A 153 -1.16 10.32 -9.26
N GLY A 154 -1.37 9.27 -10.07
CA GLY A 154 -1.41 7.87 -9.66
C GLY A 154 -2.83 7.29 -9.64
N VAL A 155 -2.94 6.02 -9.28
CA VAL A 155 -4.21 5.27 -9.37
C VAL A 155 -5.17 5.68 -8.25
N ALA A 156 -6.44 5.85 -8.62
CA ALA A 156 -7.55 6.05 -7.71
C ALA A 156 -8.42 4.81 -7.59
N LEU A 157 -8.80 4.49 -6.35
CA LEU A 157 -9.90 3.57 -6.09
C LEU A 157 -11.19 4.37 -5.91
N VAL A 158 -12.22 4.04 -6.68
CA VAL A 158 -13.55 4.65 -6.55
C VAL A 158 -14.50 3.63 -5.97
N ILE A 159 -14.98 3.86 -4.75
CA ILE A 159 -15.97 2.99 -4.10
C ILE A 159 -17.35 3.54 -4.45
N LEU A 160 -18.14 2.76 -5.18
CA LEU A 160 -19.48 3.14 -5.63
C LEU A 160 -20.47 3.11 -4.47
N GLY A 161 -21.51 3.94 -4.54
CA GLY A 161 -22.55 4.02 -3.51
C GLY A 161 -23.30 2.70 -3.28
N PRO A 162 -23.96 2.53 -2.13
CA PRO A 162 -24.70 1.32 -1.78
C PRO A 162 -25.87 0.99 -2.72
N ASN A 163 -26.32 1.96 -3.52
CA ASN A 163 -27.37 1.76 -4.54
C ASN A 163 -26.81 1.26 -5.88
N CYS A 164 -25.50 1.36 -6.08
CA CYS A 164 -24.79 0.89 -7.28
C CYS A 164 -24.23 -0.51 -7.01
N THR A 165 -25.11 -1.51 -7.02
CA THR A 165 -24.74 -2.92 -6.76
C THR A 165 -24.33 -3.65 -8.03
N HIS A 166 -23.47 -4.65 -7.88
CA HIS A 166 -23.04 -5.55 -8.94
C HIS A 166 -23.35 -7.02 -8.60
N GLY A 167 -23.34 -7.87 -9.62
CA GLY A 167 -23.43 -9.32 -9.51
C GLY A 167 -22.67 -9.97 -10.66
N ALA A 168 -22.30 -11.23 -10.52
CA ALA A 168 -21.46 -11.93 -11.48
C ALA A 168 -22.04 -11.88 -12.91
N LYS A 169 -21.19 -11.54 -13.88
CA LYS A 169 -21.45 -11.47 -15.32
C LYS A 169 -22.57 -10.51 -15.70
N ASP A 170 -22.77 -9.46 -14.90
CA ASP A 170 -23.85 -8.49 -15.08
C ASP A 170 -23.30 -7.13 -15.55
N SER A 171 -23.01 -7.04 -16.85
CA SER A 171 -22.58 -5.80 -17.51
C SER A 171 -23.69 -4.74 -17.61
N GLN A 172 -24.94 -5.07 -17.24
CA GLN A 172 -26.07 -4.14 -17.18
C GLN A 172 -26.39 -3.68 -15.76
N SER A 173 -25.62 -4.15 -14.78
CA SER A 173 -25.77 -3.71 -13.40
C SER A 173 -25.53 -2.20 -13.26
N ARG A 174 -26.23 -1.59 -12.31
CA ARG A 174 -26.10 -0.16 -12.00
C ARG A 174 -24.67 0.22 -11.62
N ALA A 175 -23.94 -0.67 -10.94
CA ALA A 175 -22.52 -0.51 -10.66
C ALA A 175 -21.67 -0.41 -11.93
N TYR A 176 -21.87 -1.34 -12.87
CA TYR A 176 -21.11 -1.37 -14.12
C TYR A 176 -21.38 -0.12 -14.96
N GLN A 177 -22.65 0.27 -15.10
CA GLN A 177 -23.04 1.47 -15.83
C GLN A 177 -22.45 2.75 -15.21
N GLU A 178 -22.50 2.89 -13.88
CA GLU A 178 -21.95 4.06 -13.20
C GLU A 178 -20.41 4.09 -13.28
N ALA A 179 -19.74 2.96 -13.10
CA ALA A 179 -18.29 2.86 -13.28
C ALA A 179 -17.88 3.24 -14.71
N TYR A 180 -18.59 2.73 -15.71
CA TYR A 180 -18.34 3.03 -17.11
C TYR A 180 -18.60 4.52 -17.44
N ARG A 181 -19.65 5.11 -16.86
CA ARG A 181 -19.91 6.54 -16.96
C ARG A 181 -18.77 7.37 -16.34
N LEU A 182 -18.35 7.05 -15.12
CA LEU A 182 -17.24 7.73 -14.44
C LEU A 182 -15.92 7.58 -15.19
N LEU A 183 -15.73 6.47 -15.91
CA LEU A 183 -14.57 6.24 -16.77
C LEU A 183 -14.56 7.18 -18.00
N GLN A 184 -15.73 7.52 -18.55
CA GLN A 184 -15.84 8.33 -19.76
C GLN A 184 -16.01 9.83 -19.49
N GLU A 185 -16.64 10.20 -18.38
CA GLU A 185 -17.06 11.56 -18.07
C GLU A 185 -16.26 12.18 -16.91
N HIS A 186 -16.02 13.49 -17.01
CA HIS A 186 -15.56 14.32 -15.91
C HIS A 186 -16.24 15.68 -15.96
N GLY A 187 -17.16 15.93 -15.02
CA GLY A 187 -18.01 17.11 -15.06
C GLY A 187 -18.83 17.15 -16.35
N ASN A 188 -18.66 18.22 -17.13
CA ASN A 188 -19.33 18.39 -18.43
C ASN A 188 -18.45 17.92 -19.62
N GLY A 189 -17.26 17.41 -19.36
CA GLY A 189 -16.28 17.00 -20.37
C GLY A 189 -16.04 15.50 -20.43
N ARG A 190 -15.23 15.08 -21.39
CA ARG A 190 -14.69 13.72 -21.47
C ARG A 190 -13.51 13.60 -20.52
N ARG A 191 -13.43 12.48 -19.80
CA ARG A 191 -12.28 12.13 -18.98
C ARG A 191 -11.09 11.83 -19.88
N GLN A 192 -9.92 12.34 -19.50
CA GLN A 192 -8.66 12.08 -20.18
C GLN A 192 -7.95 10.89 -19.53
N TYR A 193 -7.75 10.92 -18.21
CA TYR A 193 -6.89 9.96 -17.49
C TYR A 193 -7.65 8.71 -17.02
N CYS A 194 -8.31 8.04 -17.96
CA CYS A 194 -9.16 6.87 -17.72
C CYS A 194 -8.40 5.69 -17.11
N ASN A 195 -7.13 5.49 -17.47
CA ASN A 195 -6.32 4.39 -16.96
C ASN A 195 -5.91 4.55 -15.49
N THR A 196 -6.24 5.69 -14.86
CA THR A 196 -5.98 5.91 -13.44
C THR A 196 -7.09 5.42 -12.52
N LEU A 197 -8.22 4.94 -13.06
CA LEU A 197 -9.39 4.57 -12.25
C LEU A 197 -9.55 3.05 -12.10
N VAL A 198 -9.91 2.64 -10.89
CA VAL A 198 -10.38 1.29 -10.55
C VAL A 198 -11.61 1.44 -9.66
N PHE A 199 -12.60 0.57 -9.79
CA PHE A 199 -13.87 0.70 -9.08
C PHE A 199 -14.13 -0.48 -8.13
N LEU A 200 -14.79 -0.20 -7.01
CA LEU A 200 -15.26 -1.20 -6.05
C LEU A 200 -16.77 -1.03 -5.84
N ALA A 201 -17.51 -2.11 -6.00
CA ALA A 201 -18.97 -2.13 -5.87
C ALA A 201 -19.43 -3.12 -4.79
N ALA A 202 -20.63 -2.85 -4.25
CA ALA A 202 -21.29 -3.75 -3.33
C ALA A 202 -21.97 -4.91 -4.08
N ASP A 203 -21.97 -6.09 -3.46
CA ASP A 203 -22.68 -7.28 -3.92
C ASP A 203 -24.19 -7.11 -3.73
N ARG A 204 -24.94 -7.38 -4.80
CA ARG A 204 -26.41 -7.26 -4.85
C ARG A 204 -27.11 -8.08 -3.77
N HIS A 205 -26.57 -9.24 -3.38
CA HIS A 205 -27.21 -10.15 -2.44
C HIS A 205 -26.84 -9.87 -0.98
N ARG A 206 -25.77 -9.10 -0.73
CA ARG A 206 -25.27 -8.83 0.63
C ARG A 206 -25.57 -7.42 1.13
N ILE A 207 -25.89 -6.50 0.23
CA ILE A 207 -26.07 -5.09 0.58
C ILE A 207 -27.25 -4.87 1.54
N ASP A 208 -28.34 -5.62 1.40
CA ASP A 208 -29.53 -5.44 2.24
C ASP A 208 -29.27 -5.88 3.68
N ASP A 209 -28.53 -6.98 3.88
CA ASP A 209 -28.09 -7.44 5.20
C ASP A 209 -27.13 -6.42 5.85
N LEU A 210 -26.26 -5.77 5.06
CA LEU A 210 -25.41 -4.70 5.55
C LEU A 210 -26.23 -3.47 5.96
N LYS A 211 -27.21 -3.07 5.13
CA LYS A 211 -28.12 -1.95 5.44
C LYS A 211 -28.90 -2.23 6.73
N GLU A 212 -29.44 -3.43 6.91
CA GLU A 212 -30.14 -3.82 8.14
C GLU A 212 -29.22 -3.75 9.37
N GLY A 213 -28.00 -4.30 9.29
CA GLY A 213 -27.03 -4.21 10.38
C GLY A 213 -26.66 -2.77 10.76
N ILE A 214 -26.61 -1.86 9.78
CA ILE A 214 -26.37 -0.43 10.03
C ILE A 214 -27.59 0.22 10.69
N ARG A 215 -28.82 -0.10 10.28
CA ARG A 215 -30.04 0.40 10.93
C ARG A 215 -30.07 0.01 12.41
N GLU A 216 -29.73 -1.23 12.72
CA GLU A 216 -29.61 -1.69 14.10
C GLU A 216 -28.52 -0.94 14.86
N PHE A 217 -27.33 -0.78 14.27
CA PHE A 217 -26.24 -0.03 14.89
C PHE A 217 -26.62 1.42 15.20
N LEU A 218 -27.21 2.12 14.23
CA LEU A 218 -27.63 3.52 14.38
C LEU A 218 -28.74 3.65 15.43
N ALA A 219 -29.68 2.70 15.49
CA ALA A 219 -30.72 2.69 16.52
C ALA A 219 -30.13 2.56 17.93
N TRP A 220 -29.22 1.60 18.15
CA TRP A 220 -28.55 1.43 19.43
C TRP A 220 -27.65 2.61 19.79
N LYS A 221 -26.92 3.15 18.82
CA LYS A 221 -26.12 4.37 18.98
C LYS A 221 -26.98 5.54 19.44
N GLY A 222 -28.10 5.80 18.76
CA GLY A 222 -29.02 6.86 19.15
C GLY A 222 -29.60 6.67 20.55
N ILE A 223 -29.87 5.43 20.98
CA ILE A 223 -30.34 5.16 22.35
C ILE A 223 -29.27 5.48 23.39
N CYS A 224 -28.01 5.11 23.11
CA CYS A 224 -26.89 5.46 23.98
C CYS A 224 -26.71 6.98 24.06
N ASP A 225 -26.80 7.67 22.92
CA ASP A 225 -26.65 9.13 22.82
C ASP A 225 -27.79 9.85 23.57
N ASP A 226 -29.01 9.30 23.54
CA ASP A 226 -30.20 9.84 24.21
C ASP A 226 -30.38 9.36 25.66
N SER A 227 -29.36 8.73 26.26
CA SER A 227 -29.47 8.03 27.55
C SER A 227 -30.05 8.88 28.69
N GLU A 228 -29.68 10.16 28.77
CA GLU A 228 -30.22 11.10 29.76
C GLU A 228 -31.71 11.40 29.53
N SER A 229 -32.10 11.67 28.28
CA SER A 229 -33.49 11.98 27.92
C SER A 229 -34.44 10.81 28.15
N LEU A 230 -33.95 9.59 27.91
CA LEU A 230 -34.67 8.34 28.14
C LEU A 230 -34.64 7.91 29.60
N ASN A 231 -33.89 8.61 30.46
CA ASN A 231 -33.68 8.28 31.87
C ASN A 231 -33.27 6.81 32.07
N LEU A 232 -32.30 6.35 31.27
CA LEU A 232 -31.81 4.99 31.34
C LEU A 232 -31.08 4.75 32.68
N ASP A 233 -31.39 3.62 33.33
CA ASP A 233 -30.61 3.18 34.48
C ASP A 233 -29.24 2.60 34.06
N LEU A 234 -28.37 2.33 35.04
CA LEU A 234 -27.02 1.82 34.75
C LEU A 234 -27.03 0.45 34.06
N ALA A 235 -27.98 -0.43 34.39
CA ALA A 235 -28.06 -1.76 33.77
C ALA A 235 -28.49 -1.64 32.31
N GLN A 236 -29.48 -0.78 32.04
CA GLN A 236 -29.99 -0.43 30.73
C GLN A 236 -28.93 0.22 29.84
N LEU A 237 -28.14 1.14 30.40
CA LEU A 237 -27.05 1.77 29.68
C LEU A 237 -25.99 0.74 29.29
N ASN A 238 -25.59 -0.14 30.21
CA ASN A 238 -24.64 -1.21 29.93
C ASN A 238 -25.16 -2.18 28.87
N GLN A 239 -26.45 -2.53 28.91
CA GLN A 239 -27.09 -3.38 27.90
C GLN A 239 -27.10 -2.70 26.52
N ALA A 240 -27.49 -1.42 26.44
CA ALA A 240 -27.52 -0.67 25.20
C ALA A 240 -26.12 -0.52 24.60
N GLN A 241 -25.11 -0.20 25.42
CA GLN A 241 -23.72 -0.13 24.99
C GLN A 241 -23.19 -1.48 24.49
N GLY A 242 -23.51 -2.58 25.20
CA GLY A 242 -23.15 -3.93 24.75
C GLY A 242 -23.74 -4.27 23.38
N LYS A 243 -25.02 -3.93 23.17
CA LYS A 243 -25.71 -4.14 21.88
C LYS A 243 -25.18 -3.24 20.77
N GLN A 244 -24.88 -1.98 21.08
CA GLN A 244 -24.23 -1.06 20.15
C GLN A 244 -22.86 -1.59 19.69
N GLN A 245 -22.04 -2.10 20.62
CA GLN A 245 -20.73 -2.66 20.31
C GLN A 245 -20.83 -3.94 19.46
N GLU A 246 -21.77 -4.83 19.80
CA GLU A 246 -22.07 -6.05 19.03
C GLU A 246 -22.49 -5.69 17.59
N ALA A 247 -23.46 -4.78 17.44
CA ALA A 247 -23.91 -4.30 16.13
C ALA A 247 -22.77 -3.64 15.34
N ASN A 248 -21.94 -2.82 16.00
CA ASN A 248 -20.79 -2.18 15.38
C ASN A 248 -19.78 -3.21 14.82
N ARG A 249 -19.49 -4.26 15.59
CA ARG A 249 -18.61 -5.35 15.15
C ARG A 249 -19.20 -6.09 13.95
N THR A 250 -20.49 -6.39 13.99
CA THR A 250 -21.20 -7.04 12.88
C THR A 250 -21.13 -6.20 11.61
N VAL A 251 -21.39 -4.89 11.70
CA VAL A 251 -21.27 -3.98 10.55
C VAL A 251 -19.83 -3.96 10.01
N ASN A 252 -18.83 -3.87 10.88
CA ASN A 252 -17.43 -3.86 10.45
C ASN A 252 -17.03 -5.13 9.68
N LEU A 253 -17.55 -6.30 10.06
CA LEU A 253 -17.30 -7.55 9.33
C LEU A 253 -18.09 -7.63 8.01
N ARG A 254 -19.32 -7.12 7.98
CA ARG A 254 -20.18 -7.16 6.78
C ARG A 254 -19.76 -6.19 5.68
N ILE A 255 -19.11 -5.07 6.00
CA ILE A 255 -18.65 -4.09 4.99
C ILE A 255 -17.73 -4.73 3.94
N PRO A 256 -16.57 -5.33 4.29
CA PRO A 256 -15.69 -5.95 3.29
C PRO A 256 -16.33 -7.17 2.61
N GLU A 257 -17.22 -7.88 3.29
CA GLU A 257 -17.99 -8.98 2.69
C GLU A 257 -18.99 -8.50 1.63
N SER A 258 -19.50 -7.28 1.77
CA SER A 258 -20.46 -6.67 0.85
C SER A 258 -19.75 -5.92 -0.28
N TYR A 259 -18.74 -5.10 0.02
CA TYR A 259 -17.95 -4.36 -0.96
C TYR A 259 -16.82 -5.23 -1.53
N CYS A 260 -17.22 -6.22 -2.34
CA CYS A 260 -16.33 -7.26 -2.82
C CYS A 260 -16.22 -7.35 -4.36
N TRP A 261 -16.92 -6.52 -5.13
CA TRP A 261 -16.81 -6.54 -6.59
C TRP A 261 -15.81 -5.51 -7.08
N LEU A 262 -14.64 -5.97 -7.50
CA LEU A 262 -13.62 -5.17 -8.16
C LEU A 262 -13.93 -5.09 -9.66
N LEU A 263 -14.06 -3.86 -10.18
CA LEU A 263 -14.26 -3.59 -11.59
C LEU A 263 -13.05 -2.82 -12.11
N THR A 264 -12.24 -3.48 -12.94
CA THR A 264 -11.00 -2.91 -13.49
C THR A 264 -11.19 -2.59 -14.96
N PRO A 265 -11.05 -1.32 -15.39
CA PRO A 265 -11.10 -0.98 -16.81
C PRO A 265 -9.99 -1.67 -17.60
N GLU A 266 -10.36 -2.32 -18.70
CA GLU A 266 -9.45 -2.96 -19.63
C GLU A 266 -9.83 -2.67 -21.09
N GLN A 267 -8.83 -2.69 -21.96
CA GLN A 267 -9.02 -2.56 -23.40
C GLN A 267 -8.15 -3.60 -24.12
N SER A 268 -8.79 -4.61 -24.68
CA SER A 268 -8.08 -5.73 -25.33
C SER A 268 -7.39 -5.32 -26.63
N ASN A 269 -7.94 -4.32 -27.35
CA ASN A 269 -7.37 -3.85 -28.62
C ASN A 269 -7.22 -2.32 -28.62
N ALA A 270 -5.97 -1.87 -28.76
CA ALA A 270 -5.62 -0.45 -28.79
C ALA A 270 -6.34 0.35 -29.90
N ARG A 271 -6.70 -0.31 -31.01
CA ARG A 271 -7.35 0.34 -32.17
C ARG A 271 -8.88 0.35 -32.11
N ASP A 272 -9.47 -0.40 -31.20
CA ASP A 272 -10.93 -0.52 -31.08
C ASP A 272 -11.40 0.07 -29.74
N SER A 273 -11.95 1.28 -29.79
CA SER A 273 -12.55 1.91 -28.62
C SER A 273 -13.81 1.19 -28.11
N GLY A 274 -14.44 0.34 -28.94
CA GLY A 274 -15.53 -0.53 -28.54
C GLY A 274 -15.09 -1.73 -27.70
N SER A 275 -13.78 -2.03 -27.63
CA SER A 275 -13.23 -3.12 -26.83
C SER A 275 -13.02 -2.77 -25.34
N ILE A 276 -13.38 -1.55 -24.93
CA ILE A 276 -13.30 -1.11 -23.54
C ILE A 276 -14.40 -1.80 -22.73
N HIS A 277 -13.98 -2.57 -21.73
CA HIS A 277 -14.87 -3.23 -20.78
C HIS A 277 -14.30 -3.15 -19.36
N LEU A 278 -15.09 -3.53 -18.37
CA LEU A 278 -14.62 -3.65 -16.99
C LEU A 278 -14.43 -5.14 -16.69
N ASP A 279 -13.19 -5.55 -16.45
CA ASP A 279 -12.88 -6.87 -15.89
C ASP A 279 -13.48 -6.94 -14.48
N GLU A 280 -14.37 -7.91 -14.27
CA GLU A 280 -15.08 -8.11 -13.02
C GLU A 280 -14.43 -9.22 -12.19
N ARG A 281 -14.13 -8.92 -10.92
CA ARG A 281 -13.56 -9.89 -10.00
C ARG A 281 -14.22 -9.81 -8.64
N GLN A 282 -14.71 -10.95 -8.14
CA GLN A 282 -15.20 -11.06 -6.78
C GLN A 282 -14.03 -11.31 -5.81
N LEU A 283 -13.89 -10.44 -4.82
CA LEU A 283 -12.89 -10.52 -3.77
C LEU A 283 -13.42 -11.33 -2.60
N LYS A 284 -12.61 -12.25 -2.06
CA LYS A 284 -12.96 -13.02 -0.85
C LYS A 284 -12.35 -12.33 0.37
N MET A 285 -13.18 -11.61 1.12
CA MET A 285 -12.72 -10.73 2.22
C MET A 285 -13.38 -11.08 3.58
N THR A 286 -13.84 -12.34 3.71
CA THR A 286 -14.46 -12.84 4.94
C THR A 286 -13.52 -12.68 6.14
N GLY A 287 -14.05 -12.13 7.23
CA GLY A 287 -13.28 -11.91 8.47
C GLY A 287 -12.26 -10.76 8.42
N GLN A 288 -12.21 -9.99 7.33
CA GLN A 288 -11.40 -8.77 7.26
C GLN A 288 -12.12 -7.59 7.90
N GLU A 289 -11.35 -6.56 8.28
CA GLU A 289 -11.90 -5.29 8.74
C GLU A 289 -11.98 -4.27 7.58
N PRO A 290 -12.86 -3.25 7.66
CA PRO A 290 -13.03 -2.28 6.58
C PRO A 290 -11.73 -1.58 6.19
N LYS A 291 -10.87 -1.28 7.18
CA LYS A 291 -9.57 -0.63 7.01
C LYS A 291 -8.58 -1.39 6.11
N GLN A 292 -8.81 -2.68 5.88
CA GLN A 292 -7.95 -3.55 5.07
C GLN A 292 -8.40 -3.58 3.60
N ILE A 293 -9.56 -3.02 3.26
CA ILE A 293 -10.14 -3.16 1.91
C ILE A 293 -9.17 -2.71 0.83
N ALA A 294 -8.66 -1.48 0.94
CA ALA A 294 -7.76 -0.93 -0.07
C ALA A 294 -6.42 -1.70 -0.17
N GLN A 295 -5.93 -2.30 0.91
CA GLN A 295 -4.73 -3.15 0.88
C GLN A 295 -4.99 -4.46 0.14
N THR A 296 -6.13 -5.12 0.39
CA THR A 296 -6.54 -6.34 -0.29
C THR A 296 -6.78 -6.11 -1.78
N VAL A 297 -7.44 -5.00 -2.13
CA VAL A 297 -7.61 -4.61 -3.55
C VAL A 297 -6.25 -4.34 -4.21
N SER A 298 -5.36 -3.60 -3.54
CA SER A 298 -4.01 -3.32 -4.05
C SER A 298 -3.22 -4.61 -4.29
N ALA A 299 -3.25 -5.56 -3.36
CA ALA A 299 -2.58 -6.85 -3.50
C ALA A 299 -3.16 -7.63 -4.69
N THR A 300 -4.49 -7.68 -4.81
CA THR A 300 -5.16 -8.38 -5.93
C THR A 300 -4.78 -7.80 -7.29
N LEU A 301 -4.72 -6.47 -7.41
CA LEU A 301 -4.31 -5.81 -8.66
C LEU A 301 -2.82 -6.02 -8.97
N ARG A 302 -1.98 -6.08 -7.93
CA ARG A 302 -0.54 -6.37 -8.08
C ARG A 302 -0.32 -7.80 -8.58
N ASP A 303 -0.99 -8.77 -7.97
CA ASP A 303 -0.85 -10.20 -8.29
C ASP A 303 -1.36 -10.53 -9.71
N SER A 304 -2.30 -9.74 -10.22
CA SER A 304 -2.81 -9.85 -11.60
C SER A 304 -2.12 -8.92 -12.59
N GLU A 305 -1.03 -8.24 -12.20
CA GLU A 305 -0.29 -7.26 -13.01
C GLU A 305 -1.15 -6.13 -13.61
N GLN A 306 -2.33 -5.87 -13.03
CA GLN A 306 -3.23 -4.76 -13.36
C GLN A 306 -2.84 -3.46 -12.62
N LEU A 307 -1.88 -3.55 -11.69
CA LEU A 307 -1.25 -2.41 -11.03
C LEU A 307 0.26 -2.64 -10.89
N VAL A 308 1.04 -1.78 -11.52
CA VAL A 308 2.50 -1.87 -11.56
C VAL A 308 3.12 -0.89 -10.57
N GLU A 309 3.81 -1.42 -9.55
CA GLU A 309 4.53 -0.62 -8.55
C GLU A 309 6.01 -0.40 -8.90
N ARG A 310 6.59 -1.31 -9.68
CA ARG A 310 7.94 -1.22 -10.21
C ARG A 310 7.90 -1.66 -11.66
N TYR A 311 8.51 -0.87 -12.54
CA TYR A 311 8.50 -1.13 -13.97
C TYR A 311 9.92 -1.32 -14.49
N ALA A 312 10.15 -2.41 -15.21
CA ALA A 312 11.46 -2.75 -15.73
C ALA A 312 11.73 -1.96 -17.03
N PRO A 313 12.94 -1.39 -17.20
CA PRO A 313 13.27 -0.60 -18.39
C PRO A 313 13.21 -1.39 -19.70
N THR A 314 13.55 -2.67 -19.67
CA THR A 314 13.51 -3.57 -20.83
C THR A 314 12.07 -3.79 -21.31
N TRP A 315 11.13 -3.91 -20.37
CA TRP A 315 9.70 -3.99 -20.67
C TRP A 315 9.15 -2.68 -21.22
N LEU A 316 9.57 -1.55 -20.64
CA LEU A 316 9.23 -0.23 -21.16
C LEU A 316 9.70 -0.07 -22.62
N ARG A 317 10.94 -0.44 -22.94
CA ARG A 317 11.43 -0.42 -24.33
C ARG A 317 10.59 -1.30 -25.25
N ARG A 318 10.29 -2.52 -24.82
CA ARG A 318 9.46 -3.46 -25.60
C ARG A 318 8.05 -2.92 -25.84
N GLU A 319 7.44 -2.27 -24.86
CA GLU A 319 6.11 -1.66 -24.99
C GLU A 319 6.15 -0.45 -25.93
N LEU A 320 7.16 0.42 -25.82
CA LEU A 320 7.40 1.55 -26.72
C LEU A 320 7.60 1.15 -28.18
N ASP A 321 8.19 -0.03 -28.43
CA ASP A 321 8.42 -0.53 -29.79
C ASP A 321 7.22 -1.28 -30.38
N SER A 322 6.52 -2.06 -29.55
CA SER A 322 5.35 -2.85 -29.96
C SER A 322 4.10 -2.00 -30.17
N ILE A 323 3.94 -0.94 -29.37
CA ILE A 323 2.89 0.05 -29.49
C ILE A 323 3.54 1.33 -30.02
N PRO A 324 3.03 1.98 -31.08
CA PRO A 324 3.67 3.14 -31.69
C PRO A 324 3.57 4.41 -30.81
N LEU A 325 4.26 4.39 -29.66
CA LEU A 325 4.35 5.48 -28.69
C LEU A 325 5.46 6.48 -29.05
N TRP A 326 6.43 6.07 -29.86
CA TRP A 326 7.47 6.95 -30.41
C TRP A 326 6.88 8.01 -31.35
N ARG A 327 7.29 9.28 -31.18
CA ARG A 327 7.04 10.37 -32.13
C ARG A 327 8.22 10.48 -33.10
N GLY A 328 8.37 9.49 -33.95
CA GLY A 328 9.54 9.35 -34.83
C GLY A 328 10.73 8.71 -34.11
N ASN A 329 11.71 9.52 -33.72
CA ASN A 329 12.97 9.05 -33.10
C ASN A 329 13.07 9.30 -31.60
N HIS A 330 12.14 10.08 -31.03
CA HIS A 330 12.07 10.35 -29.61
C HIS A 330 10.62 10.50 -29.14
N VAL A 331 10.40 10.56 -27.84
CA VAL A 331 9.13 10.91 -27.20
C VAL A 331 9.39 11.70 -25.93
N SER A 332 8.58 12.71 -25.64
CA SER A 332 8.75 13.46 -24.39
C SER A 332 8.30 12.64 -23.19
N VAL A 333 8.98 12.80 -22.05
CA VAL A 333 8.61 12.11 -20.81
C VAL A 333 7.20 12.50 -20.36
N ARG A 334 6.81 13.77 -20.53
CA ARG A 334 5.46 14.25 -20.25
C ARG A 334 4.39 13.55 -21.08
N GLU A 335 4.58 13.42 -22.39
CA GLU A 335 3.62 12.71 -23.23
C GLU A 335 3.51 11.24 -22.85
N LEU A 336 4.64 10.60 -22.55
CA LEU A 336 4.64 9.20 -22.14
C LEU A 336 3.88 9.01 -20.82
N LEU A 337 4.12 9.88 -19.83
CA LEU A 337 3.33 9.92 -18.60
C LEU A 337 1.84 10.06 -18.89
N ASP A 338 1.47 10.99 -19.77
CA ASP A 338 0.08 11.19 -20.18
C ASP A 338 -0.51 9.94 -20.85
N PHE A 339 0.24 9.24 -21.71
CA PHE A 339 -0.23 8.02 -22.36
C PHE A 339 -0.56 6.92 -21.36
N TYR A 340 0.32 6.67 -20.38
CA TYR A 340 0.07 5.67 -19.33
C TYR A 340 -1.15 6.00 -18.46
N GLY A 341 -1.46 7.28 -18.28
CA GLY A 341 -2.68 7.71 -17.57
C GLY A 341 -3.94 7.65 -18.43
N ARG A 342 -3.83 7.83 -19.75
CA ARG A 342 -4.98 7.94 -20.68
C ARG A 342 -5.44 6.61 -21.25
N TYR A 343 -4.51 5.77 -21.72
CA TYR A 343 -4.84 4.61 -22.53
C TYR A 343 -4.96 3.32 -21.71
N LEU A 344 -6.10 2.64 -21.83
CA LEU A 344 -6.43 1.44 -21.05
C LEU A 344 -5.72 0.16 -21.51
N TYR A 345 -5.15 0.17 -22.72
CA TYR A 345 -4.33 -0.94 -23.23
C TYR A 345 -2.89 -0.91 -22.70
N LEU A 346 -2.47 0.20 -22.05
CA LEU A 346 -1.17 0.29 -21.39
C LEU A 346 -1.26 -0.16 -19.94
N LYS A 347 -0.15 -0.70 -19.41
CA LYS A 347 -0.06 -1.10 -18.01
C LYS A 347 -0.36 0.08 -17.08
N ARG A 348 -1.23 -0.14 -16.10
CA ARG A 348 -1.58 0.88 -15.11
C ARG A 348 -0.50 1.03 -14.06
N LEU A 349 0.09 2.21 -13.98
CA LEU A 349 1.19 2.51 -13.06
C LEU A 349 0.67 3.06 -11.74
N LYS A 350 1.21 2.60 -10.60
CA LYS A 350 0.89 3.10 -9.26
C LYS A 350 0.96 4.62 -9.17
N SER A 351 2.04 5.19 -9.70
CA SER A 351 2.28 6.62 -9.77
C SER A 351 3.18 6.97 -10.97
N PRO A 352 3.15 8.22 -11.44
CA PRO A 352 4.10 8.75 -12.44
C PRO A 352 5.57 8.45 -12.14
N GLU A 353 5.91 8.41 -10.85
CA GLU A 353 7.27 8.17 -10.36
C GLU A 353 7.79 6.77 -10.72
N VAL A 354 6.89 5.79 -10.89
CA VAL A 354 7.27 4.43 -11.34
C VAL A 354 7.88 4.48 -12.74
N LEU A 355 7.30 5.29 -13.65
CA LEU A 355 7.83 5.46 -15.00
C LEU A 355 9.15 6.22 -14.98
N ARG A 356 9.25 7.31 -14.21
CA ARG A 356 10.48 8.10 -14.09
C ARG A 356 11.63 7.26 -13.54
N GLN A 357 11.35 6.41 -12.56
CA GLN A 357 12.31 5.45 -12.03
C GLN A 357 12.74 4.44 -13.09
N ALA A 358 11.80 3.87 -13.85
CA ALA A 358 12.11 2.94 -14.93
C ALA A 358 12.98 3.58 -16.03
N ILE A 359 12.71 4.85 -16.38
CA ILE A 359 13.52 5.61 -17.33
C ILE A 359 14.94 5.79 -16.80
N ALA A 360 15.08 6.25 -15.55
CA ALA A 360 16.39 6.46 -14.93
C ALA A 360 17.21 5.15 -14.86
N GLU A 361 16.58 4.05 -14.45
CA GLU A 361 17.19 2.71 -14.45
C GLU A 361 17.60 2.27 -15.86
N GLY A 362 16.76 2.52 -16.87
CA GLY A 362 17.02 2.16 -18.26
C GLY A 362 18.21 2.90 -18.88
N VAL A 363 18.33 4.20 -18.60
CA VAL A 363 19.47 5.03 -19.05
C VAL A 363 20.77 4.58 -18.39
N ALA A 364 20.71 4.08 -17.16
CA ALA A 364 21.86 3.62 -16.41
C ALA A 364 22.36 2.22 -16.78
N LEU A 365 21.59 1.45 -17.55
CA LEU A 365 22.01 0.12 -18.00
C LEU A 365 23.28 0.18 -18.85
N VAL A 366 24.21 -0.74 -18.62
CA VAL A 366 25.42 -0.88 -19.45
C VAL A 366 25.05 -1.29 -20.88
N GLN A 367 24.06 -2.19 -21.02
CA GLN A 367 23.56 -2.71 -22.29
C GLN A 367 22.41 -1.86 -22.86
N TRP A 368 22.36 -0.56 -22.55
CA TRP A 368 21.27 0.32 -22.97
C TRP A 368 21.02 0.37 -24.48
N ARG A 369 22.05 0.07 -25.28
CA ARG A 369 21.99 0.03 -26.74
C ARG A 369 21.03 -1.04 -27.26
N ASP A 370 21.03 -2.20 -26.62
CA ASP A 370 20.28 -3.37 -27.06
C ASP A 370 18.99 -3.55 -26.25
N GLU A 371 19.03 -3.20 -24.95
CA GLU A 371 17.96 -3.53 -24.01
C GLU A 371 17.06 -2.34 -23.62
N SER A 372 17.47 -1.09 -23.86
CA SER A 372 16.71 0.09 -23.44
C SER A 372 16.73 1.26 -24.43
N PHE A 373 17.10 2.45 -23.96
CA PHE A 373 16.98 3.74 -24.64
C PHE A 373 17.91 4.76 -23.97
N ALA A 374 18.05 5.93 -24.60
CA ALA A 374 18.80 7.05 -24.04
C ALA A 374 17.86 8.18 -23.60
N TYR A 375 18.40 9.14 -22.85
CA TYR A 375 17.68 10.33 -22.41
C TYR A 375 18.41 11.61 -22.88
N ALA A 376 17.66 12.60 -23.34
CA ALA A 376 18.16 13.92 -23.71
C ALA A 376 17.36 15.02 -23.01
N ASP A 377 18.00 16.16 -22.74
CA ASP A 377 17.34 17.30 -22.11
C ASP A 377 16.44 18.06 -23.12
N SER A 378 16.84 18.13 -24.39
CA SER A 378 16.05 18.73 -25.48
C SER A 378 16.58 18.33 -26.87
N TRP A 379 15.82 18.66 -27.92
CA TRP A 379 16.19 18.49 -29.32
C TRP A 379 16.44 19.85 -29.98
N ASP A 380 17.60 20.01 -30.63
CA ASP A 380 17.94 21.19 -31.42
C ASP A 380 17.65 20.90 -32.90
N GLU A 381 16.56 21.48 -33.41
CA GLU A 381 16.14 21.31 -34.81
C GLU A 381 17.14 21.93 -35.81
N SER A 382 17.84 23.00 -35.43
CA SER A 382 18.76 23.69 -36.34
C SER A 382 20.05 22.91 -36.60
N ARG A 383 20.46 22.11 -35.62
CA ARG A 383 21.69 21.30 -35.66
C ARG A 383 21.40 19.81 -35.81
N GLU A 384 20.13 19.43 -35.89
CA GLU A 384 19.64 18.05 -35.88
C GLU A 384 20.32 17.21 -34.79
N ARG A 385 20.38 17.74 -33.56
CA ARG A 385 21.15 17.15 -32.45
C ARG A 385 20.40 17.13 -31.13
N TYR A 386 20.54 16.04 -30.37
CA TYR A 386 20.06 15.95 -28.99
C TYR A 386 21.03 16.64 -28.03
N LEU A 387 20.51 17.55 -27.20
CA LEU A 387 21.25 18.25 -26.17
C LEU A 387 21.17 17.50 -24.85
N GLY A 388 22.29 17.45 -24.11
CA GLY A 388 22.34 16.78 -22.81
C GLY A 388 22.11 15.26 -22.90
N LEU A 389 22.46 14.63 -24.03
CA LEU A 389 22.26 13.20 -24.27
C LEU A 389 23.08 12.36 -23.26
N ARG A 390 22.39 11.46 -22.55
CA ARG A 390 22.93 10.56 -21.53
C ARG A 390 22.49 9.13 -21.82
N ALA A 391 23.44 8.21 -21.70
CA ALA A 391 23.22 6.78 -21.84
C ALA A 391 24.39 6.00 -21.22
N GLY A 392 24.10 4.88 -20.56
CA GLY A 392 25.11 4.06 -19.86
C GLY A 392 25.73 4.73 -18.64
N GLN A 393 25.03 5.69 -18.03
CA GLN A 393 25.50 6.45 -16.86
C GLN A 393 24.44 6.47 -15.77
N PRO A 394 24.83 6.41 -14.47
CA PRO A 394 23.88 6.45 -13.38
C PRO A 394 23.07 7.75 -13.42
N MET A 395 21.75 7.60 -13.37
CA MET A 395 20.80 8.69 -13.40
C MET A 395 19.79 8.50 -12.26
N SER A 396 19.45 9.57 -11.55
CA SER A 396 18.39 9.52 -10.55
C SER A 396 17.04 9.88 -11.19
N LYS A 397 15.94 9.40 -10.60
CA LYS A 397 14.58 9.73 -11.08
C LYS A 397 14.28 11.23 -11.05
N GLU A 398 14.89 11.98 -10.12
CA GLU A 398 14.71 13.43 -10.00
C GLU A 398 15.30 14.17 -11.20
N GLN A 399 16.35 13.61 -11.82
CA GLN A 399 16.96 14.16 -13.03
C GLN A 399 16.10 13.94 -14.28
N VAL A 400 15.17 12.97 -14.26
CA VAL A 400 14.24 12.73 -15.36
C VAL A 400 13.15 13.79 -15.31
N GLN A 401 13.29 14.84 -16.12
CA GLN A 401 12.32 15.95 -16.16
C GLN A 401 11.18 15.64 -17.13
N PRO A 402 9.96 16.16 -16.90
CA PRO A 402 8.85 16.00 -17.84
C PRO A 402 9.13 16.56 -19.24
N SER A 403 9.94 17.62 -19.35
CA SER A 403 10.37 18.21 -20.63
C SER A 403 11.45 17.42 -21.35
N GLY A 404 12.09 16.47 -20.67
CA GLY A 404 13.11 15.61 -21.25
C GLY A 404 12.56 14.69 -22.33
N LEU A 405 13.47 14.18 -23.16
CA LEU A 405 13.17 13.33 -24.29
C LEU A 405 13.77 11.95 -24.07
N LEU A 406 12.95 10.92 -24.23
CA LEU A 406 13.42 9.56 -24.43
C LEU A 406 13.80 9.41 -25.89
N VAL A 407 14.99 8.87 -26.18
CA VAL A 407 15.53 8.75 -27.53
C VAL A 407 15.79 7.28 -27.84
N LYS A 408 15.42 6.87 -29.05
CA LYS A 408 15.73 5.53 -29.56
C LYS A 408 17.22 5.22 -29.45
N ALA A 409 17.54 4.02 -28.98
CA ALA A 409 18.90 3.61 -28.67
C ALA A 409 19.85 3.73 -29.89
N GLU A 410 19.37 3.39 -31.08
CA GLU A 410 20.14 3.39 -32.32
C GLU A 410 20.52 4.83 -32.73
N VAL A 411 19.58 5.77 -32.56
CA VAL A 411 19.77 7.20 -32.88
C VAL A 411 20.72 7.85 -31.89
N ALA A 412 20.56 7.55 -30.59
CA ALA A 412 21.43 8.06 -29.56
C ALA A 412 22.87 7.52 -29.69
N ALA A 413 23.02 6.23 -30.00
CA ALA A 413 24.31 5.62 -30.23
C ALA A 413 25.05 6.26 -31.41
N ALA A 414 24.36 6.49 -32.53
CA ALA A 414 24.92 7.15 -33.70
C ALA A 414 25.46 8.55 -33.38
N GLN A 415 24.71 9.36 -32.61
CA GLN A 415 25.17 10.68 -32.18
C GLN A 415 26.39 10.60 -31.25
N LEU A 416 26.34 9.74 -30.21
CA LEU A 416 27.45 9.61 -29.26
C LEU A 416 28.75 9.14 -29.95
N GLU A 417 28.64 8.23 -30.93
CA GLU A 417 29.79 7.77 -31.71
C GLU A 417 30.33 8.83 -32.67
N ALA A 418 29.45 9.64 -33.28
CA ALA A 418 29.86 10.79 -34.09
C ALA A 418 30.60 11.83 -33.23
N GLU A 419 30.10 12.11 -32.02
CA GLU A 419 30.76 13.03 -31.09
C GLU A 419 32.08 12.48 -30.56
N ALA A 420 32.16 11.19 -30.25
CA ALA A 420 33.40 10.55 -29.81
C ALA A 420 34.48 10.60 -30.91
N ARG A 421 34.09 10.35 -32.17
CA ARG A 421 34.98 10.48 -33.33
C ARG A 421 35.47 11.91 -33.52
N ALA A 422 34.55 12.89 -33.50
CA ALA A 422 34.90 14.30 -33.62
C ALA A 422 35.83 14.78 -32.49
N ARG A 423 35.61 14.33 -31.24
CA ARG A 423 36.49 14.63 -30.10
C ARG A 423 37.88 14.00 -30.26
N ALA A 424 37.95 12.74 -30.72
CA ALA A 424 39.21 12.06 -30.97
C ALA A 424 40.01 12.72 -32.11
N GLU A 425 39.33 13.17 -33.17
CA GLU A 425 39.95 13.93 -34.26
C GLU A 425 40.44 15.31 -33.82
N ALA A 426 39.66 16.04 -33.03
CA ALA A 426 40.06 17.31 -32.45
C ALA A 426 41.26 17.17 -31.50
N GLU A 427 41.28 16.14 -30.66
CA GLU A 427 42.40 15.87 -29.76
C GLU A 427 43.66 15.45 -30.54
N ARG A 428 43.53 14.62 -31.59
CA ARG A 428 44.63 14.30 -32.51
C ARG A 428 45.17 15.55 -33.20
N ALA A 429 44.30 16.44 -33.67
CA ALA A 429 44.71 17.71 -34.28
C ALA A 429 45.42 18.63 -33.28
N ARG A 430 44.94 18.69 -32.03
CA ARG A 430 45.57 19.45 -30.94
C ARG A 430 46.94 18.89 -30.57
N LEU A 431 47.08 17.57 -30.44
CA LEU A 431 48.35 16.91 -30.19
C LEU A 431 49.34 17.11 -31.35
N ALA A 432 48.87 17.07 -32.60
CA ALA A 432 49.68 17.38 -33.78
C ALA A 432 50.16 18.85 -33.83
N GLN A 433 49.30 19.81 -33.46
CA GLN A 433 49.68 21.23 -33.35
C GLN A 433 50.68 21.48 -32.22
N THR A 434 50.55 20.76 -31.10
CA THR A 434 51.48 20.84 -29.97
C THR A 434 52.84 20.27 -30.33
N ALA A 435 52.89 19.14 -31.06
CA ALA A 435 54.12 18.54 -31.57
C ALA A 435 54.81 19.37 -32.67
N ALA A 436 54.04 20.08 -33.51
CA ALA A 436 54.58 21.03 -34.49
C ALA A 436 55.19 22.27 -33.82
N SER A 437 54.63 22.71 -32.69
CA SER A 437 55.13 23.86 -31.93
C SER A 437 56.44 23.57 -31.18
N THR A 438 56.68 22.32 -30.76
CA THR A 438 57.95 21.91 -30.12
C THR A 438 59.12 21.74 -31.10
N LEU A 439 58.86 21.73 -32.41
CA LEU A 439 59.90 21.68 -33.47
C LEU A 439 60.25 23.06 -34.06
N SER A 440 59.71 24.16 -33.52
CA SER A 440 60.00 25.54 -33.95
C SER A 440 60.67 26.43 -32.89
N ALA A 441 61.37 25.86 -31.91
CA ALA A 441 62.28 26.62 -31.05
C ALA A 441 63.68 26.72 -31.71
N PRO A 442 64.25 27.92 -31.92
CA PRO A 442 65.59 28.05 -32.49
C PRO A 442 66.64 27.66 -31.43
N ALA A 443 67.58 26.82 -31.85
CA ALA A 443 68.77 26.49 -31.10
C ALA A 443 69.73 27.69 -31.11
N THR A 444 70.10 28.19 -29.92
CA THR A 444 71.28 29.05 -29.76
C THR A 444 72.12 28.54 -28.61
N ALA A 445 73.37 28.21 -28.96
CA ALA A 445 74.40 27.68 -28.10
C ALA A 445 75.07 28.78 -27.26
N GLY A 446 75.57 28.40 -26.08
CA GLY A 446 76.76 29.00 -25.48
C GLY A 446 76.71 29.30 -23.98
N GLY A 447 77.51 28.58 -23.18
CA GLY A 447 78.20 29.15 -22.02
C GLY A 447 77.88 28.61 -20.61
N THR A 448 78.44 27.46 -20.24
CA THR A 448 78.90 27.12 -18.86
C THR A 448 80.26 27.79 -18.57
N PRO A 449 80.84 27.86 -17.32
CA PRO A 449 80.64 26.94 -16.18
C PRO A 449 80.77 27.46 -14.71
N SER A 450 80.43 26.55 -13.76
CA SER A 450 81.02 26.26 -12.42
C SER A 450 80.93 27.29 -11.27
N VAL A 451 80.68 26.91 -10.00
CA VAL A 451 81.47 26.05 -9.06
C VAL A 451 80.51 25.41 -8.01
N VAL A 452 80.38 24.07 -7.90
CA VAL A 452 81.09 23.06 -7.07
C VAL A 452 80.93 23.18 -5.54
N GLN A 453 80.27 22.18 -4.94
CA GLN A 453 80.78 21.31 -3.84
C GLN A 453 79.84 20.09 -3.74
N ALA A 454 80.21 18.91 -4.26
CA ALA A 454 81.16 17.90 -3.76
C ALA A 454 80.53 16.91 -2.74
N SER A 455 80.34 15.67 -3.22
CA SER A 455 79.97 14.42 -2.54
C SER A 455 81.04 13.93 -1.52
N PRO A 456 80.90 12.77 -0.83
CA PRO A 456 80.91 11.41 -1.43
C PRO A 456 79.75 10.50 -0.93
N ALA A 457 79.14 9.66 -1.77
CA ALA A 457 79.54 8.30 -2.20
C ALA A 457 79.46 7.26 -1.06
N VAL A 458 78.68 6.17 -1.15
CA VAL A 458 78.95 4.87 -1.83
C VAL A 458 77.67 4.02 -1.58
N ARG A 459 77.15 3.09 -2.39
CA ARG A 459 77.32 2.56 -3.76
C ARG A 459 76.25 1.43 -3.86
N GLU A 460 75.25 1.49 -4.75
CA GLU A 460 75.26 0.97 -6.15
C GLU A 460 75.19 -0.58 -6.15
N GLN A 461 74.28 -1.25 -6.85
CA GLN A 461 74.30 -1.60 -8.29
C GLN A 461 73.19 -2.66 -8.50
N SER A 462 72.56 -2.95 -9.64
CA SER A 462 72.44 -2.38 -10.98
C SER A 462 71.41 -3.23 -11.74
N LEU A 463 70.73 -2.60 -12.70
CA LEU A 463 69.88 -3.12 -13.80
C LEU A 463 70.64 -4.07 -14.78
N PRO A 464 70.18 -4.41 -16.02
CA PRO A 464 68.84 -4.59 -16.65
C PRO A 464 68.77 -5.84 -17.58
N GLY A 465 67.68 -6.04 -18.35
CA GLY A 465 67.79 -6.78 -19.62
C GLY A 465 66.48 -7.04 -20.39
N SER A 466 66.39 -6.48 -21.59
CA SER A 466 65.26 -6.48 -22.54
C SER A 466 65.29 -7.67 -23.53
N THR A 467 64.16 -7.84 -24.22
CA THR A 467 63.95 -8.23 -25.65
C THR A 467 63.51 -9.65 -26.02
N THR A 468 62.49 -9.66 -26.89
CA THR A 468 61.86 -10.70 -27.73
C THR A 468 62.73 -11.86 -28.22
N TYR A 469 62.15 -13.07 -28.33
CA TYR A 469 61.92 -13.88 -29.56
C TYR A 469 61.33 -15.27 -29.21
N THR A 470 60.26 -15.69 -29.90
CA THR A 470 59.79 -17.09 -30.06
C THR A 470 60.77 -17.91 -30.91
N PRO A 471 60.67 -19.25 -31.13
CA PRO A 471 59.74 -20.30 -30.62
C PRO A 471 60.46 -21.61 -30.17
N THR A 472 59.68 -22.64 -29.81
CA THR A 472 59.88 -24.10 -30.08
C THR A 472 59.69 -24.99 -28.85
N THR A 473 58.54 -25.68 -28.86
CA THR A 473 58.24 -27.08 -28.53
C THR A 473 59.37 -27.92 -27.89
N VAL A 474 59.12 -28.54 -26.73
CA VAL A 474 58.82 -29.99 -26.51
C VAL A 474 58.73 -30.27 -24.99
N GLY A 475 57.58 -30.82 -24.57
CA GLY A 475 57.53 -31.94 -23.62
C GLY A 475 57.59 -31.69 -22.10
N GLY A 476 56.53 -32.13 -21.43
CA GLY A 476 56.69 -32.95 -20.21
C GLY A 476 56.39 -32.28 -18.87
N ALA A 477 55.13 -32.43 -18.44
CA ALA A 477 54.67 -32.73 -17.08
C ALA A 477 55.25 -31.96 -15.87
N ALA A 478 54.40 -31.14 -15.23
CA ALA A 478 54.13 -31.21 -13.78
C ALA A 478 52.93 -30.31 -13.42
N SER A 479 51.92 -30.87 -12.75
CA SER A 479 50.87 -30.10 -12.06
C SER A 479 51.47 -29.19 -10.98
N PRO A 480 50.97 -27.96 -10.77
CA PRO A 480 51.30 -27.18 -9.59
C PRO A 480 50.52 -27.69 -8.36
N ALA A 481 51.22 -27.76 -7.24
CA ALA A 481 50.71 -28.13 -5.91
C ALA A 481 49.80 -27.04 -5.32
N PRO A 482 48.83 -27.39 -4.44
CA PRO A 482 47.90 -26.42 -3.85
C PRO A 482 48.59 -25.46 -2.87
N GLU A 483 48.30 -24.16 -3.00
CA GLU A 483 48.73 -23.11 -2.07
C GLU A 483 48.02 -23.25 -0.71
N PRO A 484 48.67 -22.89 0.42
CA PRO A 484 48.07 -23.00 1.75
C PRO A 484 46.89 -22.03 1.94
N GLU A 485 45.75 -22.56 2.38
CA GLU A 485 44.52 -21.79 2.60
C GLU A 485 44.65 -20.77 3.75
N ALA A 486 44.34 -19.50 3.49
CA ALA A 486 44.36 -18.44 4.48
C ALA A 486 43.23 -18.60 5.52
N GLN A 487 43.58 -18.78 6.79
CA GLN A 487 42.63 -19.10 7.86
C GLN A 487 42.01 -17.87 8.57
N ARG A 488 42.50 -16.65 8.32
CA ARG A 488 42.02 -15.42 8.99
C ARG A 488 42.09 -14.20 8.07
N PHE A 489 41.02 -13.42 8.04
CA PHE A 489 40.95 -12.11 7.38
C PHE A 489 41.06 -10.98 8.41
N HIS A 490 41.81 -9.92 8.09
CA HIS A 490 41.83 -8.66 8.82
C HIS A 490 41.94 -7.50 7.82
N GLY A 491 41.23 -6.40 8.09
CA GLY A 491 41.24 -5.24 7.21
C GLY A 491 40.75 -3.99 7.95
N ALA A 492 41.34 -2.84 7.64
CA ALA A 492 40.95 -1.54 8.15
C ALA A 492 40.77 -0.57 6.99
N VAL A 493 39.74 0.27 7.06
CA VAL A 493 39.43 1.27 6.02
C VAL A 493 39.04 2.58 6.69
N SER A 494 39.65 3.67 6.22
CA SER A 494 39.30 5.01 6.67
C SER A 494 38.09 5.50 5.87
N LEU A 495 37.01 5.88 6.56
CA LEU A 495 35.77 6.37 5.97
C LEU A 495 35.63 7.88 6.16
N ASP A 496 35.16 8.59 5.14
CA ASP A 496 34.77 9.99 5.28
C ASP A 496 33.52 10.08 6.18
N PRO A 497 33.58 10.83 7.31
CA PRO A 497 32.43 11.00 8.20
C PRO A 497 31.17 11.53 7.51
N ARG A 498 31.30 12.32 6.43
CA ARG A 498 30.15 12.86 5.67
C ARG A 498 29.46 11.83 4.79
N HIS A 499 30.13 10.72 4.48
CA HIS A 499 29.65 9.62 3.65
C HIS A 499 29.64 8.28 4.38
N LEU A 500 29.60 8.30 5.72
CA LEU A 500 29.71 7.11 6.57
C LEU A 500 28.64 6.05 6.25
N SER A 501 27.40 6.47 5.97
CA SER A 501 26.29 5.56 5.65
C SER A 501 26.48 4.83 4.32
N SER A 502 26.89 5.55 3.26
CA SER A 502 27.18 4.94 1.96
C SER A 502 28.45 4.07 2.01
N GLY A 503 29.50 4.54 2.69
CA GLY A 503 30.75 3.77 2.82
C GLY A 503 30.57 2.47 3.61
N ALA A 504 29.83 2.51 4.72
CA ALA A 504 29.48 1.32 5.49
C ALA A 504 28.59 0.35 4.69
N SER A 505 27.65 0.87 3.88
CA SER A 505 26.84 0.04 2.98
C SER A 505 27.69 -0.68 1.93
N THR A 506 28.66 0.01 1.33
CA THR A 506 29.57 -0.59 0.36
C THR A 506 30.43 -1.68 1.02
N ILE A 507 30.97 -1.45 2.22
CA ILE A 507 31.75 -2.47 2.95
C ILE A 507 30.87 -3.68 3.32
N ALA A 508 29.61 -3.43 3.68
CA ALA A 508 28.66 -4.50 3.98
C ALA A 508 28.43 -5.42 2.78
N THR A 509 28.21 -4.86 1.59
CA THR A 509 27.96 -5.61 0.36
C THR A 509 29.23 -6.24 -0.22
N GLU A 510 30.31 -5.48 -0.33
CA GLU A 510 31.51 -5.89 -1.07
C GLU A 510 32.51 -6.70 -0.23
N VAL A 511 32.38 -6.71 1.10
CA VAL A 511 33.32 -7.44 1.98
C VAL A 511 32.58 -8.34 2.96
N ILE A 512 31.69 -7.79 3.80
CA ILE A 512 31.06 -8.55 4.89
C ILE A 512 30.16 -9.65 4.34
N GLN A 513 29.36 -9.37 3.30
CA GLN A 513 28.46 -10.36 2.69
C GLN A 513 29.23 -11.55 2.10
N HIS A 514 30.40 -11.30 1.50
CA HIS A 514 31.27 -12.37 1.00
C HIS A 514 31.86 -13.22 2.12
N LEU A 515 32.29 -12.61 3.23
CA LEU A 515 32.80 -13.35 4.40
C LEU A 515 31.70 -14.17 5.09
N LEU A 516 30.47 -13.63 5.20
CA LEU A 516 29.32 -14.35 5.77
C LEU A 516 28.79 -15.47 4.87
N SER A 517 29.09 -15.43 3.57
CA SER A 517 28.73 -16.52 2.64
C SER A 517 29.54 -17.80 2.86
N LEU A 518 30.62 -17.74 3.65
CA LEU A 518 31.46 -18.89 4.00
C LEU A 518 30.87 -19.66 5.20
N PRO A 519 30.56 -20.96 5.08
CA PRO A 519 30.00 -21.76 6.16
C PRO A 519 30.91 -21.80 7.39
N GLY A 520 30.41 -21.38 8.55
CA GLY A 520 31.16 -21.38 9.81
C GLY A 520 32.01 -20.13 10.08
N ALA A 521 32.00 -19.14 9.18
CA ALA A 521 32.70 -17.88 9.40
C ALA A 521 32.10 -17.09 10.57
N ARG A 522 32.96 -16.62 11.48
CA ARG A 522 32.62 -15.66 12.53
C ARG A 522 33.16 -14.30 12.13
N VAL A 523 32.25 -13.36 11.85
CA VAL A 523 32.59 -11.99 11.45
C VAL A 523 32.26 -11.04 12.59
N GLU A 524 33.26 -10.32 13.07
CA GLU A 524 33.13 -9.26 14.07
C GLU A 524 33.47 -7.93 13.39
N VAL A 525 32.65 -6.89 13.63
CA VAL A 525 32.80 -5.57 13.03
C VAL A 525 32.88 -4.54 14.14
N THR A 526 33.99 -3.81 14.19
CA THR A 526 34.24 -2.76 15.17
C THR A 526 34.24 -1.41 14.45
N LEU A 527 33.46 -0.45 14.96
CA LEU A 527 33.47 0.93 14.48
C LEU A 527 34.26 1.79 15.49
N GLU A 528 35.40 2.31 15.07
CA GLU A 528 36.22 3.23 15.86
C GLU A 528 36.00 4.67 15.37
N ILE A 529 35.78 5.59 16.31
CA ILE A 529 35.54 7.01 16.02
C ILE A 529 36.60 7.84 16.73
N GLN A 530 37.51 8.44 15.95
CA GLN A 530 38.52 9.36 16.46
C GLN A 530 38.19 10.78 16.00
N ALA A 531 38.17 11.73 16.94
CA ALA A 531 37.98 13.14 16.65
C ALA A 531 39.03 13.95 17.42
N THR A 532 39.87 14.67 16.68
CA THR A 532 40.84 15.61 17.25
C THR A 532 40.35 17.03 17.05
N PHE A 533 40.41 17.83 18.12
CA PHE A 533 40.07 19.25 18.06
C PHE A 533 41.14 20.05 18.81
N PRO A 534 42.06 20.74 18.08
CA PRO A 534 43.23 21.38 18.68
C PRO A 534 42.91 22.41 19.78
N ASP A 535 41.77 23.09 19.70
CA ASP A 535 41.36 24.13 20.65
C ASP A 535 40.58 23.59 21.86
N GLY A 536 40.44 22.26 21.98
CA GLY A 536 39.72 21.59 23.07
C GLY A 536 38.19 21.58 22.89
N PHE A 537 37.55 20.46 23.25
CA PHE A 537 36.11 20.29 23.04
C PHE A 537 35.26 21.14 24.00
N PRO A 538 34.32 21.98 23.50
CA PRO A 538 33.40 22.75 24.34
C PRO A 538 32.60 21.83 25.29
N SER A 539 32.40 22.26 26.54
CA SER A 539 31.73 21.47 27.59
C SER A 539 30.34 20.96 27.18
N HIS A 540 29.54 21.82 26.54
CA HIS A 540 28.21 21.44 26.06
C HIS A 540 28.24 20.34 24.98
N LYS A 541 29.28 20.29 24.14
CA LYS A 541 29.44 19.22 23.13
C LYS A 541 29.91 17.92 23.76
N ARG A 542 30.84 17.99 24.73
CA ARG A 542 31.29 16.80 25.49
C ARG A 542 30.13 16.11 26.19
N GLN A 543 29.29 16.87 26.87
CA GLN A 543 28.12 16.35 27.58
C GLN A 543 27.13 15.65 26.62
N ILE A 544 26.83 16.26 25.46
CA ILE A 544 25.94 15.66 24.45
C ILE A 544 26.52 14.35 23.89
N VAL A 545 27.82 14.32 23.59
CA VAL A 545 28.47 13.13 23.02
C VAL A 545 28.52 12.00 24.06
N GLU A 546 28.89 12.28 25.30
CA GLU A 546 28.91 11.27 26.38
C GLU A 546 27.51 10.68 26.66
N GLU A 547 26.47 11.52 26.69
CA GLU A 547 25.09 11.07 26.89
C GLU A 547 24.61 10.16 25.74
N ASN A 548 24.95 10.52 24.49
CA ASN A 548 24.64 9.70 23.33
C ASN A 548 25.41 8.38 23.32
N CYS A 549 26.70 8.38 23.67
CA CYS A 549 27.50 7.14 23.76
C CYS A 549 26.94 6.18 24.82
N ARG A 550 26.47 6.69 25.97
CA ARG A 550 25.76 5.89 26.99
C ARG A 550 24.45 5.31 26.46
N THR A 551 23.65 6.12 25.78
CA THR A 551 22.36 5.71 25.20
C THR A 551 22.54 4.65 24.12
N LEU A 552 23.58 4.80 23.28
CA LEU A 552 23.92 3.90 22.19
C LEU A 552 24.78 2.71 22.64
N LYS A 553 25.09 2.60 23.94
CA LYS A 553 25.82 1.47 24.56
C LYS A 553 27.21 1.24 23.97
N PHE A 554 27.98 2.30 23.76
CA PHE A 554 29.39 2.18 23.41
C PHE A 554 30.13 1.38 24.48
N SER A 555 30.96 0.40 24.08
CA SER A 555 31.69 -0.47 25.00
C SER A 555 32.86 0.25 25.69
N ASP A 556 33.44 1.25 25.03
CA ASP A 556 34.51 2.10 25.54
C ASP A 556 34.41 3.50 24.88
N PHE A 557 34.49 4.57 25.66
CA PHE A 557 34.45 5.96 25.19
C PHE A 557 34.95 6.92 26.28
N GLY A 558 35.66 7.98 25.88
CA GLY A 558 36.14 9.03 26.78
C GLY A 558 36.72 10.22 26.02
N PHE A 559 36.81 11.37 26.68
CA PHE A 559 37.61 12.50 26.21
C PHE A 559 38.93 12.51 26.96
N GLU A 560 40.03 12.33 26.26
CA GLU A 560 41.36 12.43 26.82
C GLU A 560 41.84 13.88 26.76
N SER A 561 42.40 14.37 27.87
CA SER A 561 43.24 15.56 27.88
C SER A 561 44.66 15.09 27.57
N GLU A 562 45.29 15.68 26.54
CA GLU A 562 46.74 15.53 26.33
C GLU A 562 47.54 15.91 27.59
#